data_AF-A0A0P6VL12-F1
#
_entry.id   AF-A0A0P6VL12-F1
#
_cell.length_a   1.000
_cell.length_b   1.000
_cell.length_c   1.000
_cell.angle_alpha   90.00
_cell.angle_beta   90.00
_cell.angle_gamma   90.00
#
_symmetry.space_group_name_H-M   'P 1'
#
loop_
_entity.id
_entity.type
_entity.pdbx_description
1 polymer ?
#
loop_
_entity_poly.entity_id
_entity_poly.type
_entity_poly.pdbx_seq_one_letter_code
_entity_poly.pdbx_strand_id
1 'polypeptide(L)'
;MRAVDIARRLCRRARPEYLEAFDQGDALLDEAGINTPLRLAHFLAQIFHECGGLTIRRENMRFTAAGIRETWPSRPEAVRFAGDPDGLANCVYGGRMGNGPPESGDGARYVGNGLMQTTARGAHREYGRKAGVDFEADPDLVTDPRYALLPAILEWTEMRCNELADRNAIKQIGNAINRGNPNAQKAPIGHKDRVAWFDKIWALMQAGGTAPAEPSWRAAEPDPDIADLQRLLVRLGYAVVVDGRKGPKTVAALQDFQRRNKLAVDGVAGAQTRAALHAAIDELDDPVIKAPTPPSADQPPIANPGATGTGVAVGGGAAIEGVDRIGQIILDQKDQLGPAIEPIAAVVPWVKIVLVLLTVAGVGLMAYGAWIKLRPRAGTPL
;
A
#
# COMPACT_ATOMS: atom_id res chain seq x y z
N MET A 1 18.76 -6.49 -13.50
CA MET A 1 19.06 -5.33 -14.37
C MET A 1 19.53 -4.20 -13.47
N ARG A 2 20.61 -3.51 -13.83
CA ARG A 2 21.17 -2.42 -13.01
C ARG A 2 20.38 -1.13 -13.24
N ALA A 3 20.47 -0.18 -12.32
CA ALA A 3 19.77 1.10 -12.47
C ALA A 3 20.21 1.88 -13.72
N VAL A 4 21.51 1.85 -14.02
CA VAL A 4 22.09 2.51 -15.20
C VAL A 4 21.56 1.95 -16.52
N ASP A 5 21.30 0.65 -16.61
CA ASP A 5 20.80 0.02 -17.83
C ASP A 5 19.40 0.56 -18.18
N ILE A 6 18.57 0.74 -17.15
CA ILE A 6 17.22 1.31 -17.26
C ILE A 6 17.31 2.77 -17.72
N ALA A 7 18.15 3.56 -17.04
CA ALA A 7 18.37 4.96 -17.36
C ALA A 7 18.84 5.15 -18.81
N ARG A 8 19.86 4.42 -19.27
CA ARG A 8 20.38 4.52 -20.66
C ARG A 8 19.32 4.23 -21.71
N ARG A 9 18.37 3.34 -21.42
CA ARG A 9 17.30 2.96 -22.36
C ARG A 9 16.17 3.97 -22.39
N LEU A 10 15.67 4.39 -21.23
CA LEU A 10 14.48 5.24 -21.13
C LEU A 10 14.80 6.73 -21.26
N CYS A 11 15.96 7.13 -20.76
CA CYS A 11 16.37 8.52 -20.69
C CYS A 11 17.40 8.80 -21.79
N ARG A 12 16.96 8.78 -23.06
CA ARG A 12 17.87 8.88 -24.25
C ARG A 12 18.64 10.21 -24.35
N ARG A 13 18.19 11.22 -23.61
CA ARG A 13 18.84 12.53 -23.48
C ARG A 13 19.41 12.76 -22.08
N ALA A 14 19.57 11.69 -21.29
CA ALA A 14 20.12 11.77 -19.96
C ALA A 14 21.49 12.46 -20.00
N ARG A 15 21.70 13.29 -18.99
CA ARG A 15 22.98 13.91 -18.76
C ARG A 15 24.04 12.85 -18.43
N PRO A 16 25.26 12.93 -19.01
CA PRO A 16 26.33 11.98 -18.75
C PRO A 16 26.61 11.78 -17.26
N GLU A 17 26.61 12.87 -16.49
CA GLU A 17 26.90 12.86 -15.05
C GLU A 17 25.90 12.01 -14.25
N TYR A 18 24.62 12.00 -14.65
CA TYR A 18 23.62 11.15 -14.00
C TYR A 18 23.72 9.69 -14.44
N LEU A 19 24.07 9.43 -15.70
CA LEU A 19 24.32 8.06 -16.15
C LEU A 19 25.53 7.47 -15.41
N GLU A 20 26.59 8.25 -15.23
CA GLU A 20 27.78 7.87 -14.46
C GLU A 20 27.43 7.62 -12.98
N ALA A 21 26.61 8.49 -12.37
CA ALA A 21 26.12 8.29 -11.01
C ALA A 21 25.40 6.95 -10.84
N PHE A 22 24.49 6.58 -11.76
CA PHE A 22 23.82 5.27 -11.73
C PHE A 22 24.77 4.12 -12.04
N ASP A 23 25.80 4.32 -12.86
CA ASP A 23 26.75 3.26 -13.22
C ASP A 23 27.63 2.84 -12.04
N GLN A 24 27.97 3.78 -11.16
CA GLN A 24 28.74 3.48 -9.93
C GLN A 24 27.86 3.30 -8.68
N GLY A 25 26.54 3.47 -8.83
CA GLY A 25 25.61 3.64 -7.71
C GLY A 25 24.96 2.38 -7.17
N ASP A 26 25.15 1.21 -7.77
CA ASP A 26 24.40 0.01 -7.37
C ASP A 26 24.66 -0.41 -5.92
N ALA A 27 25.92 -0.31 -5.45
CA ALA A 27 26.25 -0.61 -4.06
C ALA A 27 25.50 0.31 -3.08
N LEU A 28 25.34 1.59 -3.43
CA LEU A 28 24.57 2.54 -2.63
C LEU A 28 23.07 2.21 -2.62
N LEU A 29 22.52 1.75 -3.75
CA LEU A 29 21.12 1.31 -3.84
C LEU A 29 20.87 0.04 -3.03
N ASP A 30 21.79 -0.91 -3.10
CA ASP A 30 21.72 -2.16 -2.33
C ASP A 30 21.85 -1.91 -0.83
N GLU A 31 22.80 -1.06 -0.42
CA GLU A 31 22.97 -0.62 0.97
C GLU A 31 21.71 0.09 1.50
N ALA A 32 21.04 0.87 0.64
CA ALA A 32 19.77 1.53 0.95
C ALA A 32 18.55 0.57 0.92
N GLY A 33 18.75 -0.72 0.66
CA GLY A 33 17.67 -1.70 0.56
C GLY A 33 16.75 -1.49 -0.65
N ILE A 34 17.17 -0.70 -1.64
CA ILE A 34 16.50 -0.49 -2.93
C ILE A 34 16.93 -1.64 -3.88
N ASN A 35 16.82 -2.85 -3.34
CA ASN A 35 17.42 -4.07 -3.90
C ASN A 35 16.36 -5.11 -4.28
N THR A 36 15.08 -4.85 -3.97
CA THR A 36 13.98 -5.53 -4.65
C THR A 36 13.64 -4.73 -5.90
N PRO A 37 13.25 -5.39 -6.99
CA PRO A 37 12.90 -4.65 -8.20
C PRO A 37 11.74 -3.68 -7.99
N LEU A 38 10.80 -3.98 -7.07
CA LEU A 38 9.66 -3.11 -6.81
C LEU A 38 10.09 -1.78 -6.20
N ARG A 39 11.05 -1.82 -5.29
CA ARG A 39 11.67 -0.63 -4.71
C ARG A 39 12.45 0.15 -5.74
N LEU A 40 13.26 -0.53 -6.54
CA LEU A 40 14.06 0.12 -7.57
C LEU A 40 13.19 0.78 -8.65
N ALA A 41 12.07 0.17 -9.04
CA ALA A 41 11.16 0.77 -10.00
C ALA A 41 10.45 2.00 -9.46
N HIS A 42 9.96 1.98 -8.22
CA HIS A 42 9.38 3.17 -7.61
C HIS A 42 10.41 4.27 -7.42
N PHE A 43 11.62 3.94 -6.97
CA PHE A 43 12.69 4.90 -6.79
C PHE A 43 13.02 5.64 -8.09
N LEU A 44 13.30 4.88 -9.16
CA LEU A 44 13.60 5.45 -10.47
C LEU A 44 12.42 6.23 -11.05
N ALA A 45 11.18 5.83 -10.77
CA ALA A 45 10.00 6.52 -11.27
C ALA A 45 9.86 7.93 -10.71
N GLN A 46 10.17 8.10 -9.43
CA GLN A 46 10.17 9.41 -8.79
C GLN A 46 11.29 10.27 -9.36
N ILE A 47 12.51 9.74 -9.43
CA ILE A 47 13.65 10.48 -9.98
C ILE A 47 13.37 10.91 -11.42
N PHE A 48 12.95 10.01 -12.31
CA PHE A 48 12.73 10.35 -13.71
C PHE A 48 11.62 11.39 -13.89
N HIS A 49 10.66 11.43 -12.98
CA HIS A 49 9.70 12.52 -12.93
C HIS A 49 10.36 13.85 -12.50
N GLU A 50 11.05 13.87 -11.35
CA GLU A 50 11.61 15.10 -10.76
C GLU A 50 12.66 15.80 -11.64
N CYS A 51 13.45 15.02 -12.38
CA CYS A 51 14.53 15.56 -13.21
C CYS A 51 14.26 15.47 -14.72
N GLY A 52 12.99 15.29 -15.13
CA GLY A 52 12.59 15.29 -16.53
C GLY A 52 13.29 14.23 -17.37
N GLY A 53 13.35 12.99 -16.87
CA GLY A 53 14.07 11.89 -17.48
C GLY A 53 15.58 12.14 -17.53
N LEU A 54 16.16 12.61 -16.44
CA LEU A 54 17.59 12.88 -16.27
C LEU A 54 18.13 14.03 -17.15
N THR A 55 17.27 14.95 -17.59
CA THR A 55 17.68 16.10 -18.43
C THR A 55 17.85 17.39 -17.61
N ILE A 56 17.21 17.47 -16.45
CA ILE A 56 17.20 18.66 -15.60
C ILE A 56 18.19 18.48 -14.46
N ARG A 57 19.11 19.44 -14.34
CA ARG A 57 19.96 19.59 -13.16
C ARG A 57 19.30 20.49 -12.15
N ARG A 58 19.06 21.72 -12.60
CA ARG A 58 18.68 22.85 -11.77
C ARG A 58 17.32 23.39 -12.21
N GLU A 59 16.52 23.78 -11.24
CA GLU A 59 15.27 24.50 -11.46
C GLU A 59 15.53 25.77 -12.29
N ASN A 60 14.67 26.02 -13.27
CA ASN A 60 14.76 27.22 -14.10
C ASN A 60 13.92 28.35 -13.49
N MET A 61 14.60 29.37 -12.95
CA MET A 61 13.96 30.55 -12.36
C MET A 61 13.77 31.71 -13.33
N ARG A 62 14.00 31.52 -14.64
CA ARG A 62 13.77 32.55 -15.65
C ARG A 62 12.31 32.53 -16.10
N PHE A 63 11.47 33.33 -15.44
CA PHE A 63 10.05 33.49 -15.77
C PHE A 63 9.74 34.85 -16.42
N THR A 64 8.68 34.89 -17.23
CA THR A 64 8.06 36.14 -17.66
C THR A 64 7.20 36.72 -16.54
N ALA A 65 6.86 38.02 -16.61
CA ALA A 65 5.96 38.64 -15.65
C ALA A 65 4.60 37.93 -15.56
N ALA A 66 4.07 37.44 -16.68
CA ALA A 66 2.83 36.65 -16.70
C ALA A 66 3.01 35.30 -15.98
N GLY A 67 4.08 34.57 -16.27
CA GLY A 67 4.38 33.30 -15.62
C GLY A 67 4.60 33.42 -14.11
N ILE A 68 5.20 34.53 -13.65
CA ILE A 68 5.35 34.81 -12.21
C ILE A 68 3.98 35.01 -11.55
N ARG A 69 3.07 35.77 -12.16
CA ARG A 69 1.71 35.97 -11.61
C ARG A 69 0.90 34.68 -11.53
N GLU A 70 1.10 33.78 -12.49
CA GLU A 70 0.43 32.48 -12.52
C GLU A 70 1.01 31.51 -11.47
N THR A 71 2.33 31.47 -11.33
CA THR A 71 3.03 30.52 -10.45
C THR A 71 2.99 30.96 -8.99
N TRP A 72 3.14 32.26 -8.72
CA TRP A 72 3.13 32.84 -7.38
C TRP A 72 2.10 33.98 -7.25
N PRO A 73 0.79 33.68 -7.37
CA PRO A 73 -0.26 34.70 -7.27
C PRO A 73 -0.30 35.40 -5.90
N SER A 74 0.21 34.76 -4.85
CA SER A 74 0.32 35.32 -3.51
C SER A 74 1.59 36.17 -3.28
N ARG A 75 2.45 36.34 -4.30
CA ARG A 75 3.69 37.13 -4.23
C ARG A 75 3.75 38.14 -5.39
N PRO A 76 2.81 39.09 -5.45
CA PRO A 76 2.79 40.08 -6.54
C PRO A 76 4.10 40.88 -6.64
N GLU A 77 4.84 41.04 -5.54
CA GLU A 77 6.16 41.67 -5.51
C GLU A 77 7.21 40.95 -6.35
N ALA A 78 7.07 39.63 -6.56
CA ALA A 78 8.02 38.82 -7.33
C ALA A 78 8.05 39.20 -8.81
N VAL A 79 6.98 39.82 -9.34
CA VAL A 79 6.86 40.19 -10.76
C VAL A 79 7.96 41.14 -11.22
N ARG A 80 8.54 41.93 -10.30
CA ARG A 80 9.67 42.83 -10.60
C ARG A 80 10.93 42.10 -11.06
N PHE A 81 11.05 40.81 -10.78
CA PHE A 81 12.17 39.95 -11.17
C PHE A 81 11.92 39.17 -12.47
N ALA A 82 10.98 39.60 -13.30
CA ALA A 82 10.75 38.98 -14.61
C ALA A 82 12.03 39.01 -15.47
N GLY A 83 12.48 37.84 -15.92
CA GLY A 83 13.73 37.69 -16.66
C GLY A 83 15.01 37.72 -15.80
N ASP A 84 14.89 37.89 -14.48
CA ASP A 84 16.00 37.84 -13.51
C ASP A 84 15.86 36.59 -12.62
N PRO A 85 16.49 35.47 -13.00
CA PRO A 85 16.35 34.21 -12.27
C PRO A 85 16.89 34.27 -10.83
N ASP A 86 17.99 34.98 -10.60
CA ASP A 86 18.62 35.02 -9.28
C ASP A 86 17.83 35.93 -8.33
N GLY A 87 17.40 37.11 -8.82
CA GLY A 87 16.52 37.99 -8.07
C GLY A 87 15.19 37.31 -7.73
N LEU A 88 14.61 36.56 -8.67
CA LEU A 88 13.38 35.81 -8.44
C LEU A 88 13.59 34.69 -7.40
N ALA A 89 14.65 33.91 -7.52
CA ALA A 89 14.97 32.85 -6.57
C ALA A 89 15.20 33.38 -5.15
N ASN A 90 15.94 34.48 -5.02
CA ASN A 90 16.15 35.16 -3.74
C ASN A 90 14.84 35.70 -3.14
N CYS A 91 13.94 36.22 -3.98
CA CYS A 91 12.61 36.67 -3.55
C CYS A 91 11.71 35.53 -3.06
N VAL A 92 11.72 34.40 -3.74
CA VAL A 92 10.80 33.27 -3.47
C VAL A 92 11.30 32.40 -2.32
N TYR A 93 12.62 32.19 -2.24
CA TYR A 93 13.25 31.25 -1.31
C TYR A 93 14.03 31.92 -0.17
N GLY A 94 14.32 33.22 -0.23
CA GLY A 94 15.01 33.93 0.85
C GLY A 94 14.25 33.88 2.18
N GLY A 95 14.98 33.71 3.29
CA GLY A 95 14.45 33.63 4.65
C GLY A 95 13.70 32.35 4.98
N ARG A 96 13.80 31.32 4.14
CA ARG A 96 13.03 30.06 4.26
C ARG A 96 13.96 28.85 4.26
N MET A 97 13.57 27.78 4.97
CA MET A 97 14.21 26.46 4.87
C MET A 97 15.74 26.50 5.10
N GLY A 98 16.19 27.36 6.02
CA GLY A 98 17.60 27.55 6.34
C GLY A 98 18.35 28.57 5.46
N ASN A 99 17.73 29.12 4.42
CA ASN A 99 18.28 30.24 3.68
C ASN A 99 18.32 31.50 4.56
N GLY A 100 19.39 32.28 4.43
CA GLY A 100 19.44 33.65 4.92
C GLY A 100 18.38 34.54 4.25
N PRO A 101 18.24 35.81 4.69
CA PRO A 101 17.28 36.75 4.10
C PRO A 101 17.56 36.94 2.58
N PRO A 102 16.60 37.44 1.76
CA PRO A 102 16.76 37.52 0.30
C PRO A 102 18.08 38.14 -0.18
N GLU A 103 18.63 39.11 0.55
CA GLU A 103 19.87 39.81 0.26
C GLU A 103 21.11 38.93 0.41
N SER A 104 21.01 37.79 1.10
CA SER A 104 22.11 36.84 1.27
C SER A 104 22.51 36.10 -0.02
N GLY A 105 21.64 36.08 -1.03
CA GLY A 105 21.85 35.30 -2.25
C GLY A 105 21.56 33.79 -2.09
N ASP A 106 21.18 33.33 -0.89
CA ASP A 106 20.95 31.91 -0.61
C ASP A 106 19.80 31.33 -1.46
N GLY A 107 18.77 32.12 -1.78
CA GLY A 107 17.66 31.64 -2.59
C GLY A 107 18.08 31.22 -4.01
N ALA A 108 18.97 31.99 -4.64
CA ALA A 108 19.56 31.66 -5.93
C ALA A 108 20.59 30.53 -5.80
N ARG A 109 21.47 30.61 -4.79
CA ARG A 109 22.56 29.65 -4.57
C ARG A 109 22.05 28.23 -4.36
N TYR A 110 20.97 28.06 -3.61
CA TYR A 110 20.41 26.76 -3.24
C TYR A 110 19.05 26.51 -3.90
N VAL A 111 18.84 27.00 -5.13
CA VAL A 111 17.66 26.63 -5.93
C VAL A 111 17.67 25.11 -6.21
N GLY A 112 16.50 24.52 -6.43
CA GLY A 112 16.35 23.06 -6.59
C GLY A 112 17.33 22.46 -7.60
N ASN A 113 18.09 21.44 -7.16
CA ASN A 113 19.14 20.81 -7.95
C ASN A 113 19.21 19.28 -7.73
N GLY A 114 19.79 18.53 -8.67
CA GLY A 114 20.01 17.08 -8.52
C GLY A 114 18.79 16.20 -8.84
N LEU A 115 18.94 14.89 -8.58
CA LEU A 115 18.00 13.84 -9.00
C LEU A 115 16.60 13.93 -8.35
N MET A 116 16.50 14.52 -7.16
CA MET A 116 15.23 14.74 -6.44
C MET A 116 14.98 16.21 -6.08
N GLN A 117 15.65 17.16 -6.75
CA GLN A 117 15.49 18.61 -6.54
C GLN A 117 15.77 19.09 -5.10
N THR A 118 16.96 18.77 -4.57
CA THR A 118 17.44 19.30 -3.28
C THR A 118 17.42 20.83 -3.28
N THR A 119 16.61 21.42 -2.41
CA THR A 119 16.30 22.86 -2.41
C THR A 119 16.58 23.47 -1.04
N ALA A 120 17.10 24.70 -1.06
CA ALA A 120 17.49 25.52 0.08
C ALA A 120 18.72 25.03 0.86
N ARG A 121 19.36 25.98 1.53
CA ARG A 121 20.59 25.80 2.30
C ARG A 121 20.45 24.79 3.42
N GLY A 122 19.29 24.77 4.08
CA GLY A 122 19.02 23.82 5.16
C GLY A 122 19.12 22.37 4.69
N ALA A 123 18.50 22.04 3.55
CA ALA A 123 18.55 20.69 2.98
C ALA A 123 19.97 20.30 2.56
N HIS A 124 20.71 21.24 1.95
CA HIS A 124 22.11 21.02 1.58
C HIS A 124 22.98 20.75 2.81
N ARG A 125 22.88 21.58 3.87
CA ARG A 125 23.56 21.33 5.15
C ARG A 125 23.22 19.95 5.72
N GLU A 126 21.94 19.62 5.72
CA GLU A 126 21.45 18.40 6.33
C GLU A 126 21.92 17.15 5.58
N TYR A 127 21.64 17.07 4.28
CA TYR A 127 22.10 15.95 3.46
C TYR A 127 23.61 15.90 3.35
N GLY A 128 24.27 17.05 3.38
CA GLY A 128 25.72 17.10 3.37
C GLY A 128 26.33 16.47 4.62
N ARG A 129 25.84 16.85 5.79
CA ARG A 129 26.21 16.22 7.07
C ARG A 129 25.95 14.71 7.07
N LYS A 130 24.82 14.25 6.51
CA LYS A 130 24.45 12.82 6.46
C LYS A 130 25.30 12.01 5.48
N ALA A 131 25.63 12.61 4.34
CA ALA A 131 26.46 12.01 3.31
C ALA A 131 27.96 12.08 3.63
N GLY A 132 28.38 12.92 4.59
CA GLY A 132 29.80 13.23 4.82
C GLY A 132 30.41 14.07 3.71
N VAL A 133 29.59 14.84 2.98
CA VAL A 133 29.99 15.68 1.84
C VAL A 133 29.49 17.10 2.10
N ASP A 134 30.30 18.13 1.95
CA ASP A 134 29.89 19.50 2.30
C ASP A 134 29.05 20.16 1.19
N PHE A 135 27.79 19.71 1.04
CA PHE A 135 26.84 20.30 0.09
C PHE A 135 26.41 21.73 0.46
N GLU A 136 26.60 22.16 1.71
CA GLU A 136 26.32 23.56 2.08
C GLU A 136 27.41 24.48 1.54
N ALA A 137 28.67 24.14 1.74
CA ALA A 137 29.77 24.92 1.17
C ALA A 137 29.74 24.87 -0.36
N ASP A 138 29.51 23.70 -0.96
CA ASP A 138 29.46 23.50 -2.41
C ASP A 138 28.17 22.79 -2.85
N PRO A 139 27.09 23.55 -3.14
CA PRO A 139 25.80 22.97 -3.52
C PRO A 139 25.78 22.31 -4.89
N ASP A 140 26.77 22.54 -5.77
CA ASP A 140 26.78 21.89 -7.08
C ASP A 140 27.17 20.40 -6.99
N LEU A 141 27.80 19.99 -5.87
CA LEU A 141 28.13 18.60 -5.57
C LEU A 141 26.91 17.67 -5.56
N VAL A 142 25.70 18.17 -5.34
CA VAL A 142 24.46 17.36 -5.45
C VAL A 142 24.17 16.87 -6.89
N THR A 143 24.92 17.37 -7.87
CA THR A 143 24.90 16.88 -9.27
C THR A 143 26.19 16.21 -9.71
N ASP A 144 27.22 16.21 -8.88
CA ASP A 144 28.47 15.51 -9.16
C ASP A 144 28.20 14.00 -9.21
N PRO A 145 28.68 13.25 -10.23
CA PRO A 145 28.41 11.82 -10.36
C PRO A 145 28.69 11.01 -9.09
N ARG A 146 29.73 11.41 -8.34
CA ARG A 146 30.17 10.74 -7.10
C ARG A 146 29.12 10.82 -5.99
N TYR A 147 28.29 11.86 -6.01
CA TYR A 147 27.42 12.21 -4.89
C TYR A 147 25.95 12.35 -5.27
N ALA A 148 25.61 12.43 -6.57
CA ALA A 148 24.27 12.78 -7.05
C ALA A 148 23.14 11.84 -6.58
N LEU A 149 23.45 10.57 -6.32
CA LEU A 149 22.48 9.62 -5.76
C LEU A 149 22.25 9.82 -4.25
N LEU A 150 23.22 10.39 -3.53
CA LEU A 150 23.17 10.46 -2.07
C LEU A 150 21.97 11.27 -1.58
N PRO A 151 21.69 12.51 -2.05
CA PRO A 151 20.51 13.24 -1.63
C PRO A 151 19.19 12.51 -1.96
N ALA A 152 19.11 11.87 -3.14
CA ALA A 152 17.89 11.16 -3.56
C ALA A 152 17.63 9.88 -2.74
N ILE A 153 18.68 9.12 -2.45
CA ILE A 153 18.60 7.94 -1.57
C ILE A 153 18.26 8.37 -0.15
N LEU A 154 18.88 9.44 0.36
CA LEU A 154 18.57 10.01 1.68
C LEU A 154 17.10 10.41 1.76
N GLU A 155 16.56 11.10 0.77
CA GLU A 155 15.16 11.50 0.74
C GLU A 155 14.21 10.30 0.59
N TRP A 156 14.47 9.35 -0.31
CA TRP A 156 13.68 8.12 -0.46
C TRP A 156 13.61 7.31 0.84
N THR A 157 14.76 7.21 1.52
CA THR A 157 14.90 6.51 2.80
C THR A 157 14.17 7.26 3.91
N GLU A 158 14.32 8.59 3.98
CA GLU A 158 13.60 9.45 4.93
C GLU A 158 12.08 9.39 4.75
N MET A 159 11.62 9.26 3.51
CA MET A 159 10.20 9.13 3.15
C MET A 159 9.67 7.69 3.23
N ARG A 160 10.51 6.74 3.64
CA ARG A 160 10.17 5.32 3.83
C ARG A 160 9.52 4.69 2.61
N CYS A 161 10.06 5.05 1.46
CA CYS A 161 9.42 4.67 0.22
C CYS A 161 9.66 3.20 -0.13
N ASN A 162 10.60 2.49 0.50
CA ASN A 162 10.79 1.05 0.33
C ASN A 162 9.55 0.24 0.76
N GLU A 163 8.99 0.55 1.92
CA GLU A 163 7.82 -0.17 2.43
C GLU A 163 6.55 0.26 1.70
N LEU A 164 6.46 1.54 1.35
CA LEU A 164 5.42 1.99 0.44
C LEU A 164 5.57 1.34 -0.92
N ALA A 165 6.78 0.99 -1.37
CA ALA A 165 7.03 0.27 -2.60
C ALA A 165 6.71 -1.22 -2.45
N ASP A 166 7.00 -1.90 -1.34
CA ASP A 166 6.57 -3.29 -1.10
C ASP A 166 5.04 -3.40 -1.08
N ARG A 167 4.41 -2.36 -0.52
CA ARG A 167 2.97 -2.13 -0.60
C ARG A 167 2.57 -1.32 -1.82
N ASN A 168 3.52 -1.07 -2.68
CA ASN A 168 3.40 -0.52 -3.99
C ASN A 168 2.63 0.80 -4.17
N ALA A 169 2.44 1.55 -3.10
CA ALA A 169 1.61 2.73 -3.00
C ALA A 169 2.21 3.96 -3.69
N ILE A 170 2.27 4.01 -5.03
CA ILE A 170 2.90 5.14 -5.72
C ILE A 170 2.24 6.50 -5.44
N LYS A 171 0.93 6.54 -5.19
CA LYS A 171 0.27 7.77 -4.77
C LYS A 171 0.88 8.26 -3.47
N GLN A 172 1.12 7.35 -2.54
CA GLN A 172 1.72 7.65 -1.24
C GLN A 172 3.20 7.99 -1.38
N ILE A 173 3.93 7.26 -2.22
CA ILE A 173 5.35 7.53 -2.51
C ILE A 173 5.48 8.95 -3.10
N GLY A 174 4.75 9.25 -4.17
CA GLY A 174 4.81 10.55 -4.81
C GLY A 174 4.29 11.68 -3.91
N ASN A 175 3.30 11.43 -3.06
CA ASN A 175 2.84 12.40 -2.08
C ASN A 175 3.88 12.64 -0.96
N ALA A 176 4.64 11.63 -0.55
CA ALA A 176 5.73 11.80 0.41
C ALA A 176 6.79 12.75 -0.14
N ILE A 177 7.23 12.48 -1.37
CA ILE A 177 8.27 13.27 -2.04
C ILE A 177 7.74 14.68 -2.40
N ASN A 178 6.62 14.77 -3.12
CA ASN A 178 6.13 16.05 -3.64
C ASN A 178 5.52 16.98 -2.59
N ARG A 179 4.94 16.42 -1.52
CA ARG A 179 4.16 17.20 -0.54
C ARG A 179 4.70 17.10 0.88
N GLY A 180 5.80 16.37 1.08
CA GLY A 180 6.26 15.98 2.42
C GLY A 180 5.22 15.14 3.18
N ASN A 181 4.19 14.60 2.52
CA ASN A 181 3.04 13.97 3.19
C ASN A 181 2.40 12.85 2.34
N PRO A 182 2.72 11.56 2.54
CA PRO A 182 2.22 10.42 1.75
C PRO A 182 0.69 10.26 1.72
N ASN A 183 0.00 10.76 2.74
CA ASN A 183 -1.44 10.53 2.90
C ASN A 183 -2.31 11.69 2.42
N ALA A 184 -1.72 12.65 1.70
CA ALA A 184 -2.49 13.73 1.11
C ALA A 184 -3.64 13.16 0.24
N GLN A 185 -4.86 13.63 0.51
CA GLN A 185 -6.06 13.19 -0.22
C GLN A 185 -5.92 13.47 -1.71
N LYS A 186 -5.42 14.67 -2.01
CA LYS A 186 -5.03 15.06 -3.35
C LYS A 186 -3.77 14.30 -3.77
N ALA A 187 -3.79 13.80 -4.99
CA ALA A 187 -2.62 13.17 -5.61
C ALA A 187 -1.42 14.15 -5.67
N PRO A 188 -0.19 13.63 -5.74
CA PRO A 188 0.98 14.48 -5.90
C PRO A 188 0.93 15.20 -7.23
N ILE A 189 1.58 16.35 -7.31
CA ILE A 189 1.82 16.98 -8.61
C ILE A 189 2.60 15.97 -9.46
N GLY A 190 2.16 15.81 -10.71
CA GLY A 190 2.76 14.84 -11.62
C GLY A 190 2.45 13.38 -11.30
N HIS A 191 1.46 13.07 -10.47
CA HIS A 191 1.11 11.68 -10.12
C HIS A 191 0.97 10.77 -11.35
N LYS A 192 0.27 11.24 -12.40
CA LYS A 192 0.11 10.48 -13.65
C LYS A 192 1.43 10.19 -14.35
N ASP A 193 2.39 11.11 -14.28
CA ASP A 193 3.70 10.94 -14.90
C ASP A 193 4.60 10.01 -14.08
N ARG A 194 4.57 10.13 -12.74
CA ARG A 194 5.24 9.19 -11.82
C ARG A 194 4.75 7.74 -12.04
N VAL A 195 3.44 7.56 -12.20
CA VAL A 195 2.84 6.27 -12.61
C VAL A 195 3.39 5.84 -13.97
N ALA A 196 3.38 6.72 -14.97
CA ALA A 196 3.87 6.38 -16.31
C ALA A 196 5.37 6.03 -16.35
N TRP A 197 6.18 6.64 -15.49
CA TRP A 197 7.59 6.27 -15.34
C TRP A 197 7.74 4.91 -14.69
N PHE A 198 7.04 4.69 -13.57
CA PHE A 198 7.01 3.40 -12.90
C PHE A 198 6.66 2.30 -13.88
N ASP A 199 5.62 2.50 -14.69
CA ASP A 199 5.17 1.53 -15.70
C ASP A 199 6.27 1.22 -16.73
N LYS A 200 6.98 2.24 -17.24
CA LYS A 200 8.09 2.06 -18.20
C LYS A 200 9.28 1.31 -17.58
N ILE A 201 9.62 1.63 -16.34
CA ILE A 201 10.76 1.03 -15.63
C ILE A 201 10.43 -0.42 -15.29
N TRP A 202 9.27 -0.64 -14.69
CA TRP A 202 8.75 -1.96 -14.37
C TRP A 202 8.70 -2.85 -15.62
N ALA A 203 8.33 -2.30 -16.78
CA ALA A 203 8.36 -3.00 -18.07
C ALA A 203 9.77 -3.41 -18.52
N LEU A 204 10.79 -2.56 -18.35
CA LEU A 204 12.17 -2.90 -18.71
C LEU A 204 12.80 -3.94 -17.79
N MET A 205 12.54 -3.86 -16.49
CA MET A 205 13.06 -4.80 -15.50
C MET A 205 12.52 -6.20 -15.72
N GLN A 206 11.33 -6.31 -16.30
CA GLN A 206 10.78 -7.56 -16.81
C GLN A 206 11.47 -7.99 -18.11
N ALA A 207 11.69 -7.09 -19.08
CA ALA A 207 12.21 -7.41 -20.41
C ALA A 207 13.71 -7.81 -20.46
N GLY A 208 14.51 -7.55 -19.42
CA GLY A 208 15.95 -7.83 -19.41
C GLY A 208 16.45 -8.83 -18.35
N GLY A 209 15.57 -9.67 -17.77
CA GLY A 209 15.94 -11.07 -17.54
C GLY A 209 16.24 -11.63 -16.14
N THR A 210 15.81 -11.02 -15.01
CA THR A 210 15.41 -11.67 -13.70
C THR A 210 15.42 -10.65 -12.54
N ALA A 211 14.52 -10.61 -11.55
CA ALA A 211 13.09 -10.97 -11.43
C ALA A 211 12.42 -10.04 -10.39
N PRO A 212 11.37 -9.26 -10.71
CA PRO A 212 10.50 -8.67 -9.69
C PRO A 212 9.60 -9.75 -9.06
N ALA A 213 9.68 -9.97 -7.74
CA ALA A 213 8.89 -11.00 -7.05
C ALA A 213 7.47 -10.55 -6.64
N GLU A 214 7.16 -9.25 -6.73
CA GLU A 214 5.89 -8.62 -6.31
C GLU A 214 5.13 -7.98 -7.49
N PRO A 215 3.81 -7.77 -7.46
CA PRO A 215 3.06 -7.03 -8.46
C PRO A 215 3.06 -5.51 -8.23
N SER A 216 2.93 -4.77 -9.34
CA SER A 216 2.50 -3.37 -9.47
C SER A 216 1.01 -3.11 -9.04
N TRP A 217 0.46 -3.87 -8.07
CA TRP A 217 -0.87 -3.75 -7.44
C TRP A 217 -1.31 -2.35 -6.97
N ARG A 218 -0.33 -1.50 -6.72
CA ARG A 218 -0.52 -0.11 -6.49
C ARG A 218 0.39 0.67 -7.47
N ALA A 219 -0.15 1.59 -8.22
CA ALA A 219 0.08 2.99 -7.90
C ALA A 219 -0.73 3.48 -6.69
N ALA A 220 -1.39 2.59 -6.03
CA ALA A 220 -2.81 2.65 -6.00
C ALA A 220 -3.31 2.82 -4.59
N GLU A 221 -4.58 2.57 -4.54
CA GLU A 221 -5.42 3.08 -3.53
C GLU A 221 -6.04 1.81 -2.93
N PRO A 222 -7.35 1.69 -2.63
CA PRO A 222 -7.89 0.37 -2.32
C PRO A 222 -7.54 -0.58 -3.47
N ASP A 223 -6.77 -1.60 -3.16
CA ASP A 223 -6.36 -2.73 -3.97
C ASP A 223 -7.06 -4.04 -3.54
N PRO A 224 -8.30 -4.26 -3.95
CA PRO A 224 -9.05 -5.51 -3.78
C PRO A 224 -8.25 -6.84 -3.80
N ASP A 225 -7.08 -6.91 -4.43
CA ASP A 225 -6.15 -8.07 -4.41
C ASP A 225 -5.91 -8.56 -2.99
N ILE A 226 -5.89 -7.61 -2.08
CA ILE A 226 -5.70 -7.99 -0.69
C ILE A 226 -6.91 -8.28 0.04
N ALA A 227 -8.03 -7.82 -0.43
CA ALA A 227 -9.29 -8.30 0.05
C ALA A 227 -9.36 -9.81 -0.17
N ASP A 228 -8.99 -10.32 -1.35
CA ASP A 228 -9.06 -11.76 -1.67
C ASP A 228 -8.02 -12.61 -0.98
N LEU A 229 -6.80 -12.10 -0.92
CA LEU A 229 -5.79 -12.81 -0.17
C LEU A 229 -6.16 -12.80 1.32
N GLN A 230 -6.73 -11.69 1.80
CA GLN A 230 -7.44 -11.61 3.07
C GLN A 230 -8.70 -12.49 3.15
N ARG A 231 -9.24 -13.10 2.09
CA ARG A 231 -10.35 -14.08 2.18
C ARG A 231 -9.85 -15.51 2.35
N LEU A 232 -8.85 -15.92 1.57
CA LEU A 232 -8.29 -17.28 1.63
C LEU A 232 -7.64 -17.56 2.96
N LEU A 233 -6.89 -16.55 3.43
CA LEU A 233 -6.30 -16.56 4.73
C LEU A 233 -7.41 -16.67 5.81
N VAL A 234 -8.58 -16.03 5.64
CA VAL A 234 -9.76 -16.26 6.54
C VAL A 234 -10.18 -17.73 6.55
N ARG A 235 -10.34 -18.39 5.40
CA ARG A 235 -10.81 -19.79 5.35
C ARG A 235 -9.84 -20.79 5.98
N LEU A 236 -8.55 -20.49 5.92
CA LEU A 236 -7.49 -21.27 6.57
C LEU A 236 -7.35 -20.96 8.07
N GLY A 237 -8.25 -20.16 8.64
CA GLY A 237 -8.22 -19.76 10.05
C GLY A 237 -7.28 -18.59 10.35
N TYR A 238 -6.63 -18.00 9.34
CA TYR A 238 -5.93 -16.73 9.52
C TYR A 238 -6.97 -15.61 9.58
N ALA A 239 -7.07 -14.94 10.73
CA ALA A 239 -7.96 -13.79 10.85
C ALA A 239 -7.45 -12.59 10.03
N VAL A 240 -7.96 -12.42 8.79
CA VAL A 240 -7.66 -11.34 7.84
C VAL A 240 -8.96 -10.65 7.37
N VAL A 241 -8.90 -9.39 6.96
CA VAL A 241 -10.09 -8.56 6.70
C VAL A 241 -10.11 -8.19 5.26
N VAL A 242 -11.19 -8.46 4.55
CA VAL A 242 -11.33 -8.26 3.10
C VAL A 242 -11.46 -6.77 2.73
N ASP A 243 -10.38 -6.02 2.79
CA ASP A 243 -10.39 -4.56 2.58
C ASP A 243 -9.74 -4.13 1.27
N GLY A 244 -9.07 -5.06 0.61
CA GLY A 244 -8.54 -4.79 -0.69
C GLY A 244 -7.40 -3.83 -0.58
N ARG A 245 -6.26 -4.18 0.01
CA ARG A 245 -5.08 -3.30 0.10
C ARG A 245 -3.67 -3.91 0.27
N LYS A 246 -2.98 -4.62 -0.66
CA LYS A 246 -1.64 -5.39 -0.62
C LYS A 246 -0.55 -5.11 0.40
N GLY A 247 -0.84 -4.96 1.66
CA GLY A 247 -1.86 -5.69 2.38
C GLY A 247 -1.13 -6.47 3.39
N PRO A 248 -0.72 -5.82 4.46
CA PRO A 248 0.11 -6.50 5.44
C PRO A 248 -0.57 -7.75 5.99
N LYS A 249 -1.89 -7.72 6.13
CA LYS A 249 -2.72 -8.87 6.52
C LYS A 249 -2.65 -10.00 5.51
N THR A 250 -2.65 -9.62 4.24
CA THR A 250 -2.28 -10.49 3.15
C THR A 250 -0.83 -10.97 3.30
N VAL A 251 0.17 -10.09 3.33
CA VAL A 251 1.63 -10.34 3.37
C VAL A 251 2.06 -11.19 4.57
N ALA A 252 1.44 -11.05 5.74
CA ALA A 252 1.83 -11.77 6.97
C ALA A 252 1.23 -13.16 7.03
N ALA A 253 -0.02 -13.26 6.62
CA ALA A 253 -0.66 -14.54 6.58
C ALA A 253 -0.19 -15.31 5.33
N LEU A 254 0.35 -14.62 4.33
CA LEU A 254 1.30 -15.15 3.36
C LEU A 254 2.58 -15.66 4.03
N GLN A 255 3.34 -14.86 4.77
CA GLN A 255 4.60 -15.31 5.42
C GLN A 255 4.47 -16.49 6.37
N ASP A 256 3.41 -16.55 7.16
CA ASP A 256 3.18 -17.64 8.11
C ASP A 256 2.78 -18.93 7.40
N PHE A 257 1.95 -18.77 6.39
CA PHE A 257 1.67 -19.80 5.44
C PHE A 257 2.95 -20.29 4.70
N GLN A 258 3.84 -19.37 4.31
CA GLN A 258 5.16 -19.60 3.71
C GLN A 258 6.03 -20.48 4.62
N ARG A 259 6.13 -20.13 5.92
CA ARG A 259 6.93 -20.89 6.91
C ARG A 259 6.38 -22.28 7.18
N ARG A 260 5.07 -22.38 7.41
CA ARG A 260 4.41 -23.66 7.72
C ARG A 260 4.52 -24.67 6.58
N ASN A 261 4.75 -24.19 5.35
CA ASN A 261 4.88 -25.01 4.14
C ASN A 261 6.31 -25.01 3.55
N LYS A 262 7.31 -24.51 4.30
CA LYS A 262 8.75 -24.52 3.97
C LYS A 262 9.13 -23.81 2.67
N LEU A 263 8.77 -22.54 2.59
CA LEU A 263 8.90 -21.67 1.43
C LEU A 263 9.82 -20.46 1.74
N ALA A 264 10.42 -19.84 0.72
CA ALA A 264 11.20 -18.60 0.81
C ALA A 264 10.32 -17.48 1.33
N VAL A 265 10.67 -16.90 2.47
CA VAL A 265 9.82 -15.97 3.22
C VAL A 265 10.02 -14.54 2.69
N ASP A 266 9.53 -14.26 1.50
CA ASP A 266 9.59 -12.91 0.93
C ASP A 266 8.39 -12.05 1.36
N GLY A 267 7.27 -12.66 1.75
CA GLY A 267 6.06 -12.01 2.31
C GLY A 267 5.34 -11.02 1.44
N VAL A 268 6.01 -10.56 0.39
CA VAL A 268 5.49 -10.83 -0.92
C VAL A 268 4.58 -12.03 -0.90
N ALA A 269 3.39 -11.78 -1.43
CA ALA A 269 2.52 -12.82 -1.93
C ALA A 269 3.15 -13.54 -3.11
N GLY A 270 4.41 -13.93 -2.95
CA GLY A 270 5.20 -14.70 -3.86
C GLY A 270 4.54 -16.06 -4.01
N ALA A 271 4.98 -16.79 -5.02
CA ALA A 271 4.23 -17.95 -5.49
C ALA A 271 4.17 -19.08 -4.47
N GLN A 272 5.30 -19.29 -3.80
CA GLN A 272 5.43 -20.36 -2.84
C GLN A 272 4.36 -20.18 -1.76
N THR A 273 4.19 -18.96 -1.33
CA THR A 273 3.22 -18.42 -0.39
C THR A 273 1.75 -18.46 -0.81
N ARG A 274 1.43 -18.67 -2.08
CA ARG A 274 0.04 -18.77 -2.53
C ARG A 274 -0.38 -20.22 -2.78
N ALA A 275 0.55 -21.11 -3.15
CA ALA A 275 0.23 -22.49 -3.55
C ALA A 275 -0.29 -23.33 -2.40
N ALA A 276 0.45 -23.39 -1.31
CA ALA A 276 -0.08 -24.18 -0.22
C ALA A 276 -1.20 -23.44 0.56
N LEU A 277 -1.52 -22.15 0.25
CA LEU A 277 -2.73 -21.51 0.78
C LEU A 277 -3.99 -22.22 0.25
N HIS A 278 -3.93 -22.86 -0.93
CA HIS A 278 -5.06 -23.59 -1.51
C HIS A 278 -5.04 -25.10 -1.23
N ALA A 279 -3.87 -25.73 -1.23
CA ALA A 279 -3.77 -27.14 -0.83
C ALA A 279 -4.25 -27.34 0.62
N ALA A 280 -3.91 -26.40 1.51
CA ALA A 280 -4.42 -26.36 2.88
C ALA A 280 -5.94 -26.11 2.96
N ILE A 281 -6.60 -25.71 1.86
CA ILE A 281 -8.06 -25.61 1.74
C ILE A 281 -8.72 -26.90 1.22
N ASP A 282 -8.16 -27.63 0.24
CA ASP A 282 -8.75 -28.86 -0.34
C ASP A 282 -8.63 -30.07 0.61
N GLU A 283 -7.52 -30.13 1.33
CA GLU A 283 -7.32 -31.10 2.41
C GLU A 283 -8.32 -30.87 3.55
N LEU A 284 -8.79 -29.61 3.72
CA LEU A 284 -9.88 -29.26 4.61
C LEU A 284 -11.24 -29.81 4.14
N ASP A 285 -11.38 -30.26 2.88
CA ASP A 285 -12.67 -30.57 2.22
C ASP A 285 -12.93 -32.06 1.85
N ASP A 286 -11.92 -32.95 1.84
CA ASP A 286 -12.01 -34.40 1.48
C ASP A 286 -12.91 -35.21 2.45
N PRO A 287 -13.85 -36.09 1.99
CA PRO A 287 -14.86 -36.71 2.86
C PRO A 287 -14.30 -37.63 3.96
N VAL A 288 -13.08 -38.14 3.78
CA VAL A 288 -12.42 -39.05 4.72
C VAL A 288 -11.96 -38.32 6.00
N ILE A 289 -11.59 -37.03 5.93
CA ILE A 289 -11.14 -36.23 7.09
C ILE A 289 -12.33 -35.65 7.90
N LYS A 290 -13.53 -35.61 7.32
CA LYS A 290 -14.76 -35.13 7.99
C LYS A 290 -15.40 -36.15 8.95
N ALA A 291 -14.96 -37.42 8.99
CA ALA A 291 -15.57 -38.45 9.84
C ALA A 291 -14.86 -38.60 11.19
N PRO A 292 -15.56 -38.53 12.36
CA PRO A 292 -14.99 -38.92 13.64
C PRO A 292 -14.77 -40.44 13.68
N THR A 293 -13.63 -40.88 14.21
CA THR A 293 -13.30 -42.31 14.36
C THR A 293 -14.39 -43.04 15.17
N PRO A 294 -14.93 -44.18 14.69
CA PRO A 294 -16.06 -44.84 15.36
C PRO A 294 -15.61 -45.63 16.61
N PRO A 295 -16.47 -45.77 17.65
CA PRO A 295 -16.18 -46.59 18.81
C PRO A 295 -16.23 -48.08 18.46
N SER A 296 -15.38 -48.87 19.13
CA SER A 296 -15.18 -50.31 18.91
C SER A 296 -16.45 -51.14 19.10
N ALA A 297 -16.59 -52.16 18.26
CA ALA A 297 -17.69 -53.10 18.18
C ALA A 297 -17.73 -54.03 19.41
N ASP A 298 -18.78 -53.92 20.22
CA ASP A 298 -19.33 -55.01 21.03
C ASP A 298 -20.71 -54.58 21.58
N GLN A 299 -21.77 -54.81 20.78
CA GLN A 299 -23.09 -55.26 21.27
C GLN A 299 -24.07 -55.53 20.10
N PRO A 300 -24.95 -56.56 20.20
CA PRO A 300 -25.69 -57.12 19.06
C PRO A 300 -27.10 -56.51 18.87
N PRO A 301 -27.74 -56.72 17.70
CA PRO A 301 -28.83 -55.88 17.20
C PRO A 301 -30.21 -56.39 17.61
N ILE A 302 -31.17 -55.48 17.83
CA ILE A 302 -32.60 -55.84 17.90
C ILE A 302 -33.44 -54.85 17.06
N ALA A 303 -34.37 -55.44 16.32
CA ALA A 303 -35.15 -54.91 15.21
C ALA A 303 -36.24 -53.89 15.58
N ASN A 304 -36.62 -53.07 14.60
CA ASN A 304 -37.79 -52.18 14.64
C ASN A 304 -39.07 -52.94 14.25
N PRO A 305 -40.20 -52.67 14.92
CA PRO A 305 -41.41 -52.38 14.14
C PRO A 305 -42.35 -51.31 14.78
N GLY A 306 -42.79 -50.35 13.94
CA GLY A 306 -44.19 -49.90 13.86
C GLY A 306 -44.82 -48.98 14.92
N ALA A 307 -45.58 -48.01 14.40
CA ALA A 307 -46.83 -47.42 14.93
C ALA A 307 -46.78 -46.17 15.86
N THR A 308 -47.29 -45.07 15.29
CA THR A 308 -48.31 -44.12 15.81
C THR A 308 -48.33 -43.74 17.29
N GLY A 309 -48.33 -42.43 17.57
CA GLY A 309 -48.88 -41.89 18.83
C GLY A 309 -48.47 -40.45 19.13
N THR A 310 -49.45 -39.54 19.07
CA THR A 310 -49.40 -38.18 19.63
C THR A 310 -49.10 -38.18 21.12
N GLY A 311 -48.26 -37.24 21.58
CA GLY A 311 -48.06 -36.97 23.00
C GLY A 311 -47.08 -35.83 23.25
N VAL A 312 -47.61 -34.64 23.53
CA VAL A 312 -46.85 -33.51 24.07
C VAL A 312 -46.55 -33.79 25.54
N ALA A 313 -45.27 -33.74 25.92
CA ALA A 313 -44.84 -33.60 27.31
C ALA A 313 -43.69 -32.59 27.36
N VAL A 314 -43.95 -31.49 28.07
CA VAL A 314 -43.01 -30.41 28.40
C VAL A 314 -42.15 -30.86 29.58
N GLY A 315 -40.84 -30.60 29.51
CA GLY A 315 -39.98 -30.53 30.68
C GLY A 315 -38.53 -30.91 30.42
N GLY A 316 -37.63 -29.93 30.59
CA GLY A 316 -36.21 -30.22 30.86
C GLY A 316 -35.17 -29.42 30.08
N GLY A 317 -35.10 -28.12 30.37
CA GLY A 317 -33.87 -27.48 30.85
C GLY A 317 -32.59 -27.46 29.98
N ALA A 318 -32.20 -26.23 29.66
CA ALA A 318 -30.85 -25.73 29.41
C ALA A 318 -30.31 -25.73 27.97
N ALA A 319 -29.70 -24.58 27.67
CA ALA A 319 -29.19 -24.07 26.40
C ALA A 319 -30.28 -23.51 25.47
N ILE A 320 -30.03 -22.31 24.92
CA ILE A 320 -30.88 -21.52 24.00
C ILE A 320 -31.76 -20.43 24.68
N GLU A 321 -31.19 -19.61 25.58
CA GLU A 321 -31.82 -18.31 25.95
C GLU A 321 -30.92 -17.08 25.69
N GLY A 322 -29.65 -17.27 25.34
CA GLY A 322 -28.73 -16.16 25.00
C GLY A 322 -28.84 -15.64 23.57
N VAL A 323 -29.34 -16.46 22.64
CA VAL A 323 -29.39 -16.13 21.20
C VAL A 323 -30.72 -15.47 20.81
N ASP A 324 -31.81 -15.78 21.51
CA ASP A 324 -33.14 -15.20 21.22
C ASP A 324 -33.34 -13.80 21.81
N ARG A 325 -32.62 -13.43 22.89
CA ARG A 325 -32.70 -12.06 23.45
C ARG A 325 -32.03 -11.01 22.56
N ILE A 326 -30.91 -11.35 21.90
CA ILE A 326 -30.21 -10.44 20.99
C ILE A 326 -30.97 -10.33 19.65
N GLY A 327 -31.57 -11.43 19.18
CA GLY A 327 -32.43 -11.41 17.99
C GLY A 327 -33.72 -10.61 18.17
N GLN A 328 -34.37 -10.69 19.34
CA GLN A 328 -35.58 -9.91 19.64
C GLN A 328 -35.27 -8.42 19.82
N ILE A 329 -34.15 -8.02 20.43
CA ILE A 329 -33.74 -6.59 20.52
C ILE A 329 -33.53 -5.97 19.12
N ILE A 330 -33.00 -6.75 18.17
CA ILE A 330 -32.78 -6.31 16.77
C ILE A 330 -34.11 -6.21 16.00
N LEU A 331 -35.09 -7.06 16.31
CA LEU A 331 -36.41 -7.05 15.66
C LEU A 331 -37.36 -6.00 16.27
N ASP A 332 -37.33 -5.75 17.59
CA ASP A 332 -38.13 -4.70 18.24
C ASP A 332 -37.68 -3.28 17.87
N GLN A 333 -36.41 -3.09 17.50
CA GLN A 333 -35.90 -1.81 16.99
C GLN A 333 -36.18 -1.58 15.50
N LYS A 334 -36.47 -2.63 14.72
CA LYS A 334 -36.78 -2.54 13.28
C LYS A 334 -38.07 -1.74 13.05
N ASP A 335 -39.08 -1.90 13.89
CA ASP A 335 -40.39 -1.25 13.72
C ASP A 335 -40.41 0.19 14.24
N GLN A 336 -39.47 0.59 15.11
CA GLN A 336 -39.27 1.98 15.54
C GLN A 336 -38.41 2.82 14.58
N LEU A 337 -37.57 2.17 13.76
CA LEU A 337 -36.66 2.84 12.83
C LEU A 337 -37.20 2.93 11.39
N GLY A 338 -38.22 2.13 11.05
CA GLY A 338 -38.86 2.16 9.71
C GLY A 338 -39.35 3.55 9.28
N PRO A 339 -40.12 4.29 10.11
CA PRO A 339 -40.70 5.57 9.70
C PRO A 339 -39.69 6.74 9.61
N ALA A 340 -38.53 6.64 10.28
CA ALA A 340 -37.54 7.71 10.33
C ALA A 340 -36.47 7.63 9.23
N ILE A 341 -36.37 6.49 8.53
CA ILE A 341 -35.26 6.19 7.60
C ILE A 341 -35.68 6.29 6.13
N GLU A 342 -36.97 6.22 5.78
CA GLU A 342 -37.41 6.35 4.38
C GLU A 342 -37.02 7.68 3.70
N PRO A 343 -37.04 8.85 4.36
CA PRO A 343 -36.65 10.11 3.71
C PRO A 343 -35.14 10.26 3.48
N ILE A 344 -34.29 9.56 4.24
CA ILE A 344 -32.82 9.67 4.15
C ILE A 344 -32.26 8.69 3.10
N ALA A 345 -32.91 7.54 2.90
CA ALA A 345 -32.53 6.54 1.90
C ALA A 345 -32.74 6.98 0.44
N ALA A 346 -33.41 8.12 0.21
CA ALA A 346 -33.59 8.72 -1.12
C ALA A 346 -32.42 9.61 -1.57
N VAL A 347 -31.57 10.08 -0.65
CA VAL A 347 -30.48 11.05 -0.95
C VAL A 347 -29.09 10.42 -0.83
N VAL A 348 -28.95 9.23 -0.23
CA VAL A 348 -27.65 8.54 -0.08
C VAL A 348 -27.76 7.05 -0.47
N PRO A 349 -27.34 6.65 -1.69
CA PRO A 349 -27.61 5.31 -2.26
C PRO A 349 -26.98 4.12 -1.52
N TRP A 350 -25.96 4.35 -0.69
CA TRP A 350 -25.15 3.29 -0.07
C TRP A 350 -25.78 2.66 1.18
N VAL A 351 -26.81 3.30 1.76
CA VAL A 351 -27.49 2.83 2.98
C VAL A 351 -28.31 1.56 2.74
N LYS A 352 -28.82 1.34 1.52
CA LYS A 352 -29.58 0.11 1.16
C LYS A 352 -28.70 -1.13 1.06
N ILE A 353 -27.43 -1.00 0.72
CA ILE A 353 -26.51 -2.15 0.50
C ILE A 353 -26.02 -2.71 1.84
N VAL A 354 -25.79 -1.84 2.83
CA VAL A 354 -25.39 -2.24 4.19
C VAL A 354 -26.51 -3.04 4.90
N LEU A 355 -27.78 -2.73 4.64
CA LEU A 355 -28.93 -3.45 5.20
C LEU A 355 -29.11 -4.87 4.60
N VAL A 356 -28.83 -5.07 3.31
CA VAL A 356 -28.91 -6.38 2.67
C VAL A 356 -27.84 -7.34 3.21
N LEU A 357 -26.63 -6.83 3.50
CA LEU A 357 -25.53 -7.62 4.06
C LEU A 357 -25.81 -8.11 5.50
N LEU A 358 -26.52 -7.32 6.31
CA LEU A 358 -26.95 -7.70 7.66
C LEU A 358 -28.04 -8.78 7.64
N THR A 359 -28.88 -8.80 6.60
CA THR A 359 -29.98 -9.77 6.46
C THR A 359 -29.47 -11.16 6.04
N VAL A 360 -28.45 -11.23 5.18
CA VAL A 360 -27.86 -12.51 4.72
C VAL A 360 -27.05 -13.20 5.83
N ALA A 361 -26.35 -12.43 6.68
CA ALA A 361 -25.64 -12.97 7.84
C ALA A 361 -26.58 -13.60 8.89
N GLY A 362 -27.78 -13.03 9.05
CA GLY A 362 -28.83 -13.56 9.95
C GLY A 362 -29.41 -14.90 9.48
N VAL A 363 -29.55 -15.10 8.16
CA VAL A 363 -30.03 -16.39 7.59
C VAL A 363 -28.99 -17.51 7.80
N GLY A 364 -27.69 -17.19 7.71
CA GLY A 364 -26.61 -18.14 7.96
C GLY A 364 -26.54 -18.67 9.40
N LEU A 365 -26.82 -17.82 10.39
CA LEU A 365 -26.87 -18.21 11.81
C LEU A 365 -28.10 -19.08 12.14
N MET A 366 -29.24 -18.85 11.48
CA MET A 366 -30.43 -19.69 11.63
C MET A 366 -30.24 -21.09 11.01
N ALA A 367 -29.57 -21.20 9.86
CA ALA A 367 -29.26 -22.49 9.24
C ALA A 367 -28.28 -23.33 10.10
N TYR A 368 -27.31 -22.67 10.75
CA TYR A 368 -26.37 -23.31 11.67
C TYR A 368 -27.04 -23.78 12.97
N GLY A 369 -27.98 -23.01 13.52
CA GLY A 369 -28.81 -23.42 14.65
C GLY A 369 -29.75 -24.61 14.34
N ALA A 370 -30.26 -24.69 13.11
CA ALA A 370 -31.07 -25.83 12.65
C ALA A 370 -30.26 -27.12 12.52
N TRP A 371 -28.99 -27.03 12.13
CA TRP A 371 -28.08 -28.18 12.02
C TRP A 371 -27.70 -28.77 13.39
N ILE A 372 -27.53 -27.94 14.43
CA ILE A 372 -27.24 -28.39 15.80
C ILE A 372 -28.44 -29.12 16.45
N LYS A 373 -29.68 -28.74 16.10
CA LYS A 373 -30.91 -29.40 16.58
C LYS A 373 -31.14 -30.79 15.97
N LEU A 374 -30.52 -31.11 14.83
CA LEU A 374 -30.73 -32.36 14.08
C LEU A 374 -29.75 -33.50 14.45
N ARG A 375 -28.97 -33.36 15.54
CA ARG A 375 -28.00 -34.37 15.99
C ARG A 375 -28.49 -35.16 17.22
N PRO A 376 -28.56 -36.51 17.19
CA PRO A 376 -28.98 -37.32 18.36
C PRO A 376 -27.97 -37.34 19.53
N ARG A 377 -28.45 -37.50 20.78
CA ARG A 377 -27.69 -37.53 22.06
C ARG A 377 -27.52 -38.97 22.61
N ALA A 378 -26.39 -39.26 23.27
CA ALA A 378 -26.13 -40.47 24.09
C ALA A 378 -25.28 -40.04 25.31
N GLY A 379 -25.33 -40.57 26.55
CA GLY A 379 -26.00 -41.67 27.26
C GLY A 379 -25.17 -41.93 28.54
N THR A 380 -25.79 -42.06 29.72
CA THR A 380 -25.21 -42.47 31.04
C THR A 380 -24.63 -43.91 30.99
N PRO A 381 -23.81 -44.46 31.96
CA PRO A 381 -23.92 -44.45 33.44
C PRO A 381 -22.53 -44.39 34.17
N LEU A 382 -22.31 -44.46 35.50
CA LEU A 382 -22.94 -45.12 36.67
C LEU A 382 -23.20 -44.15 37.83
#